data_AF-A0A6B3G674-F1
#
_entry.id   AF-A0A6B3G674-F1
#
_cell.length_a   1.000
_cell.length_b   1.000
_cell.length_c   1.000
_cell.angle_alpha   90.00
_cell.angle_beta   90.00
_cell.angle_gamma   90.00
#
_symmetry.space_group_name_H-M   'P 1'
#
loop_
_entity.id
_entity.type
_entity.pdbx_description
1 polymer ?
#
loop_
_entity_poly.entity_id
_entity_poly.type
_entity_poly.pdbx_seq_one_letter_code
_entity_poly.pdbx_strand_id
1 'polypeptide(L)' 'MSSTIWSVDEHLDDILASVRPLEPIELQLPDAQGCVLVKDVVVQVALPPFDNSSMDGYAVR' A
#
# COMPACT_ATOMS: atom_id res chain seq x y z
N MET A 1 -19.32 -41.70 -10.15
CA MET A 1 -18.69 -40.62 -9.36
C MET A 1 -19.45 -39.36 -9.67
N SER A 2 -20.21 -38.84 -8.71
CA SER A 2 -20.93 -37.57 -8.90
C SER A 2 -19.90 -36.46 -8.86
N SER A 3 -19.74 -35.75 -9.97
CA SER A 3 -19.00 -34.50 -10.02
C SER A 3 -19.81 -33.48 -9.22
N THR A 4 -19.29 -33.04 -8.08
CA THR A 4 -19.87 -31.90 -7.36
C THR A 4 -19.71 -30.68 -8.25
N ILE A 5 -20.82 -30.08 -8.69
CA ILE A 5 -20.79 -28.83 -9.45
C ILE A 5 -20.72 -27.69 -8.45
N TRP A 6 -19.66 -26.89 -8.57
CA TRP A 6 -19.47 -25.69 -7.79
C TRP A 6 -19.83 -24.49 -8.65
N SER A 7 -20.38 -23.45 -8.03
CA SER A 7 -20.39 -22.13 -8.65
C SER A 7 -18.97 -21.59 -8.76
N VAL A 8 -18.79 -20.58 -9.61
CA VAL A 8 -17.48 -19.91 -9.78
C VAL A 8 -17.04 -19.27 -8.47
N ASP A 9 -17.97 -18.65 -7.75
CA ASP A 9 -17.68 -17.95 -6.48
C ASP A 9 -17.24 -18.94 -5.40
N GLU A 10 -17.94 -20.08 -5.24
CA GLU A 10 -17.54 -21.12 -4.28
C GLU A 10 -16.13 -21.66 -4.57
N HIS A 11 -15.79 -21.81 -5.86
CA HIS A 11 -14.46 -22.28 -6.24
C HIS A 11 -13.38 -21.23 -6.02
N LEU A 12 -13.69 -19.96 -6.28
CA LEU A 12 -12.78 -18.86 -6.02
C LEU A 12 -12.49 -18.73 -4.52
N ASP A 13 -13.53 -18.78 -3.68
CA ASP A 13 -13.41 -18.66 -2.23
C ASP A 13 -12.54 -19.78 -1.64
N ASP A 14 -12.71 -21.02 -2.09
CA ASP A 14 -11.89 -22.16 -1.65
C ASP A 14 -10.42 -21.99 -2.03
N ILE A 15 -10.14 -21.55 -3.26
CA ILE A 15 -8.76 -21.26 -3.68
C ILE A 15 -8.16 -20.16 -2.80
N LEU A 16 -8.86 -19.03 -2.64
CA LEU A 16 -8.35 -17.89 -1.87
C LEU A 16 -8.18 -18.23 -0.39
N ALA A 17 -9.01 -19.10 0.18
CA ALA A 17 -8.87 -19.57 1.56
C ALA A 17 -7.58 -20.35 1.81
N SER A 18 -6.99 -20.96 0.78
CA SER A 18 -5.71 -21.67 0.88
C SER A 18 -4.49 -20.74 0.83
N VAL A 19 -4.65 -19.51 0.32
CA VAL A 19 -3.57 -18.55 0.12
C VAL A 19 -3.37 -17.71 1.38
N ARG A 20 -2.11 -17.49 1.77
CA ARG A 20 -1.74 -16.62 2.87
C ARG A 20 -0.80 -15.53 2.39
N PRO A 21 -0.86 -14.31 2.96
CA PRO A 21 0.16 -13.31 2.72
C PRO A 21 1.55 -13.85 3.03
N LEU A 22 2.54 -13.44 2.23
CA LEU A 22 3.94 -13.77 2.48
C LEU A 22 4.47 -12.98 3.68
N GLU A 23 5.55 -13.47 4.28
CA GLU A 23 6.28 -12.72 5.30
C GLU A 23 6.78 -11.38 4.72
N PRO A 24 6.71 -10.27 5.49
CA PRO A 24 7.23 -8.99 5.06
C PRO A 24 8.71 -9.05 4.71
N ILE A 25 9.10 -8.26 3.70
CA ILE A 25 10.48 -8.06 3.30
C ILE A 25 10.86 -6.59 3.44
N GLU A 26 12.13 -6.34 3.74
CA GLU A 26 12.71 -5.00 3.69
C GLU A 26 13.40 -4.81 2.34
N LEU A 27 13.07 -3.72 1.67
CA LEU A 27 13.60 -3.37 0.35
C LEU A 27 14.08 -1.92 0.36
N GLN A 28 14.99 -1.60 -0.55
CA GLN A 28 15.30 -0.22 -0.87
C GLN A 28 14.15 0.38 -1.69
N LEU A 29 13.96 1.71 -1.58
CA LEU A 29 12.81 2.38 -2.20
C LEU A 29 12.67 2.15 -3.72
N PRO A 30 13.75 2.16 -4.53
CA PRO A 30 13.64 1.90 -5.97
C PRO A 30 13.13 0.49 -6.31
N ASP A 31 13.35 -0.48 -5.42
CA ASP A 31 12.99 -1.89 -5.62
C ASP A 31 11.58 -2.21 -5.13
N ALA A 32 10.92 -1.28 -4.42
CA ALA A 32 9.61 -1.49 -3.81
C ALA A 32 8.43 -1.35 -4.80
N GLN A 33 8.66 -0.99 -6.06
CA GLN A 33 7.61 -0.78 -7.06
C GLN A 33 6.81 -2.08 -7.28
N GLY A 34 5.48 -2.00 -7.12
CA GLY A 34 4.57 -3.14 -7.26
C GLY A 34 4.38 -3.96 -5.99
N CYS A 35 5.09 -3.65 -4.90
CA CYS A 35 4.84 -4.23 -3.59
C CYS A 35 3.66 -3.53 -2.87
N VAL A 36 3.11 -4.23 -1.87
CA VAL A 36 2.11 -3.69 -0.95
C VAL A 36 2.80 -3.32 0.37
N LEU A 37 2.50 -2.13 0.91
CA LEU A 37 2.97 -1.74 2.23
C LEU A 37 2.29 -2.58 3.31
N VAL A 38 3.08 -3.12 4.23
CA VAL A 38 2.59 -3.93 5.37
C VAL A 38 2.39 -3.11 6.64
N LYS A 39 2.82 -1.85 6.64
CA LYS A 39 2.69 -0.89 7.75
C LYS A 39 2.40 0.50 7.19
N ASP A 40 1.65 1.28 7.95
CA ASP A 40 1.40 2.68 7.63
C ASP A 40 2.70 3.49 7.64
N VAL A 41 2.84 4.39 6.68
CA VAL A 41 3.94 5.36 6.62
C VAL A 41 3.36 6.71 7.03
N VAL A 42 3.74 7.15 8.23
CA VAL A 42 3.28 8.43 8.79
C VAL A 42 4.40 9.47 8.73
N VAL A 43 4.04 10.71 8.40
CA VAL A 43 4.98 11.82 8.41
C VAL A 43 5.30 12.22 9.85
N GLN A 44 6.58 12.35 10.18
CA GLN A 44 7.02 12.71 11.54
C GLN A 44 7.16 14.23 11.75
N VAL A 45 7.18 15.00 10.66
CA VAL A 45 7.42 16.44 10.67
C VAL A 45 6.56 17.12 9.60
N ALA A 46 6.21 18.39 9.80
CA ALA A 46 5.55 19.18 8.76
C ALA A 46 6.51 19.41 7.57
N LEU A 47 5.96 19.45 6.36
CA LEU A 47 6.70 19.80 5.15
C LEU A 47 5.92 20.84 4.33
N PRO A 48 6.38 22.11 4.27
CA PRO A 48 7.58 22.64 4.91
C PRO A 48 7.47 22.68 6.45
N PRO A 49 8.60 22.63 7.17
CA PRO A 49 8.59 22.71 8.64
C PRO A 49 8.42 24.15 9.16
N PHE A 50 8.19 25.12 8.27
CA PHE A 50 8.00 26.55 8.57
C PHE A 50 7.14 27.20 7.49
N ASP A 51 6.68 28.42 7.74
CA ASP A 51 5.92 29.21 6.78
C ASP A 51 6.79 29.56 5.56
N ASN A 52 6.59 28.84 4.46
CA ASN A 52 7.36 29.01 3.23
C ASN A 52 6.55 29.77 2.18
N SER A 53 7.13 30.84 1.62
CA SER A 53 6.59 31.45 0.40
C SER A 53 7.02 30.63 -0.81
N SER A 54 6.06 30.14 -1.59
CA SER A 54 6.34 29.49 -2.89
C SER A 54 6.66 30.48 -4.00
N MET A 55 6.74 31.78 -3.68
CA MET A 55 6.90 32.87 -4.61
C MET A 55 8.05 33.79 -4.20
N ASP A 56 8.73 34.35 -5.18
CA ASP A 56 9.62 35.49 -4.98
C ASP A 56 8.81 36.76 -4.70
N GLY A 57 9.21 37.53 -3.70
CA GLY A 57 8.51 38.75 -3.33
C GLY A 57 8.81 39.22 -1.92
N TYR A 58 7.92 40.04 -1.37
CA TYR A 58 8.03 40.60 -0.02
C TYR A 58 6.84 40.16 0.84
N ALA A 59 7.12 39.71 2.07
CA ALA A 59 6.09 39.51 3.08
C ALA A 59 5.66 40.87 3.65
N VAL A 60 4.56 41.41 3.13
CA VAL A 60 3.95 42.67 3.60
C VAL A 60 2.90 42.40 4.67
N ARG A 61 2.51 43.42 5.44
CA ARG A 61 1.48 43.33 6.48
C ARG A 61 0.08 43.49 5.92
#